data_AF-A0A948WKE8-F1
#
_entry.id   AF-A0A948WKE8-F1
#
_cell.length_a   1.000
_cell.length_b   1.000
_cell.length_c   1.000
_cell.angle_alpha   90.00
_cell.angle_beta   90.00
_cell.angle_gamma   90.00
#
_symmetry.space_group_name_H-M   'P 1'
#
loop_
_entity.id
_entity.type
_entity.pdbx_description
1 polymer ?
#
loop_
_entity_poly.entity_id
_entity_poly.type
_entity_poly.pdbx_seq_one_letter_code
_entity_poly.pdbx_strand_id
1 'polypeptide(L)' 'RRPHGTLRAYRGQQRLSGTEILDLPGRQDITADVNFDDLRQWARELRWRTGEMKPLEDFAPGAPGAQAFRSLIFSRD' A
#
# COMPACT_ATOMS: atom_id res chain seq x y z
N ARG A 1 15.99 -5.86 -0.69
CA ARG A 1 15.73 -4.75 -1.65
C ARG A 1 14.93 -5.31 -2.84
N ARG A 2 13.93 -4.58 -3.35
CA ARG A 2 13.22 -4.90 -4.60
C ARG A 2 13.66 -3.91 -5.69
N PRO A 3 14.66 -4.24 -6.53
CA PRO A 3 15.27 -3.27 -7.47
C PRO A 3 14.29 -2.74 -8.53
N HIS A 4 13.28 -3.54 -8.89
CA HIS A 4 12.23 -3.13 -9.83
C HIS A 4 11.02 -2.46 -9.14
N GLY A 5 11.12 -2.17 -7.85
CA GLY A 5 10.02 -1.59 -7.08
C GLY A 5 8.81 -2.52 -6.97
N THR A 6 7.63 -1.92 -6.88
CA THR A 6 6.34 -2.62 -6.62
C THR A 6 5.20 -2.13 -7.51
N LEU A 7 5.53 -1.31 -8.51
CA LEU A 7 4.58 -0.79 -9.49
C LEU A 7 3.92 -1.93 -10.25
N ARG A 8 2.60 -1.85 -10.38
CA ARG A 8 1.75 -2.82 -11.07
C ARG A 8 0.49 -2.13 -11.56
N ALA A 9 -0.19 -2.73 -12.52
CA ALA A 9 -1.52 -2.30 -12.92
C ALA A 9 -2.54 -3.43 -12.76
N TYR A 10 -3.82 -3.07 -12.67
CA TYR A 10 -4.93 -4.01 -12.70
C TYR A 10 -5.91 -3.66 -13.81
N ARG A 11 -6.27 -4.68 -14.61
CA ARG A 11 -7.25 -4.58 -15.70
C ARG A 11 -8.13 -5.83 -15.69
N GLY A 12 -9.41 -5.68 -15.38
CA GLY A 12 -10.35 -6.81 -15.32
C GLY A 12 -9.90 -7.92 -14.37
N GLN A 13 -9.48 -7.57 -13.15
CA GLN A 13 -8.90 -8.47 -12.12
C GLN A 13 -7.53 -9.10 -12.48
N GLN A 14 -7.02 -8.90 -13.70
CA GLN A 14 -5.68 -9.33 -14.08
C GLN A 14 -4.64 -8.34 -13.56
N ARG A 15 -3.59 -8.86 -12.93
CA ARG A 15 -2.39 -8.09 -12.56
C ARG A 15 -1.45 -8.00 -13.76
N LEU A 16 -1.02 -6.78 -14.09
CA LEU A 16 -0.06 -6.47 -15.16
C LEU A 16 1.25 -5.94 -14.56
N SER A 17 2.36 -6.17 -15.26
CA SER A 17 3.70 -5.75 -14.82
C SER A 17 4.60 -5.35 -15.98
N GLY A 18 5.75 -4.73 -15.69
CA GLY A 18 6.67 -4.29 -16.75
C GLY A 18 6.05 -3.22 -17.66
N THR A 19 6.26 -3.35 -18.97
CA THR A 19 5.78 -2.37 -19.96
C THR A 19 4.26 -2.34 -20.10
N GLU A 20 3.57 -3.44 -19.78
CA GLU A 20 2.10 -3.55 -19.85
C GLU A 20 1.37 -2.54 -18.93
N ILE A 21 2.08 -2.01 -17.92
CA ILE A 21 1.57 -0.95 -17.04
C ILE A 21 1.24 0.32 -17.84
N LEU A 22 1.87 0.53 -18.99
CA LEU A 22 1.77 1.74 -19.80
C LEU A 22 0.77 1.63 -20.96
N ASP A 23 0.25 0.43 -21.25
CA ASP A 23 -0.48 0.14 -22.49
C ASP A 23 -1.79 0.91 -22.66
N LEU A 24 -2.52 1.16 -21.56
CA LEU A 24 -3.86 1.76 -21.61
C LEU A 24 -4.03 2.89 -20.59
N PRO A 25 -3.40 4.07 -20.82
CA PRO A 25 -3.52 5.21 -19.93
C PRO A 25 -4.98 5.61 -19.68
N GLY A 26 -5.34 5.78 -18.42
CA GLY A 26 -6.70 6.14 -18.00
C GLY A 26 -7.73 5.01 -18.09
N ARG A 27 -7.34 3.79 -18.46
CA ARG A 27 -8.24 2.62 -18.55
C ARG A 27 -7.78 1.42 -17.70
N GLN A 28 -6.78 1.62 -16.86
CA GLN A 28 -6.33 0.65 -15.88
C GLN A 28 -5.87 1.37 -14.62
N ASP A 29 -6.05 0.71 -13.48
CA ASP A 29 -5.57 1.23 -12.21
C ASP A 29 -4.08 0.95 -12.09
N ILE A 30 -3.29 1.99 -11.83
CA ILE A 30 -1.87 1.86 -11.55
C ILE A 30 -1.66 2.01 -10.05
N THR A 31 -0.96 1.06 -9.43
CA THR A 31 -0.72 1.04 -7.99
C THR A 31 0.71 0.63 -7.67
N ALA A 32 1.18 1.02 -6.48
CA ALA A 32 2.44 0.58 -5.90
C ALA A 32 2.22 0.26 -4.41
N ASP A 33 3.21 -0.38 -3.78
CA ASP A 33 3.20 -0.58 -2.33
C ASP A 33 3.51 0.75 -1.62
N VAL A 34 2.88 0.98 -0.46
CA VAL A 34 3.10 2.16 0.37
C VAL A 34 4.44 2.05 1.11
N ASN A 35 5.23 3.12 1.09
CA ASN A 35 6.40 3.25 1.96
C ASN A 35 5.97 3.75 3.36
N PHE A 36 5.83 2.84 4.32
CA PHE A 36 5.43 3.19 5.68
C PHE A 36 6.50 3.95 6.47
N ASP A 37 7.78 3.88 6.09
CA ASP A 37 8.83 4.61 6.78
C ASP A 37 8.73 6.12 6.50
N ASP A 38 8.45 6.49 5.25
CA ASP A 38 8.19 7.89 4.88
C ASP A 38 6.94 8.42 5.58
N LEU A 39 5.86 7.62 5.62
CA LEU A 39 4.63 8.00 6.33
C LEU A 39 4.87 8.22 7.83
N ARG A 40 5.70 7.38 8.48
CA ARG A 40 6.09 7.57 9.89
C ARG A 40 6.90 8.85 10.08
N GLN A 41 7.81 9.13 9.17
CA GLN A 41 8.60 10.35 9.22
C GLN A 41 7.69 11.59 9.13
N TRP A 42 6.78 11.64 8.16
CA TRP A 42 5.84 12.75 8.01
C TRP A 42 4.91 12.88 9.20
N ALA A 43 4.41 11.76 9.75
CA ALA A 43 3.60 11.79 10.96
C ALA A 43 4.36 12.43 12.13
N ARG A 44 5.64 12.11 12.32
CA ARG A 44 6.49 12.75 13.34
C ARG A 44 6.64 14.25 13.10
N GLU A 45 6.90 14.67 11.86
CA GLU A 45 7.04 16.09 11.49
C GLU A 45 5.75 16.89 11.77
N LEU A 46 4.59 16.26 11.52
CA LEU A 46 3.26 16.82 11.77
C LEU A 46 2.77 16.65 13.21
N ARG A 47 3.58 16.04 14.10
CA ARG A 47 3.24 15.72 15.49
C ARG A 47 2.02 14.81 15.64
N TRP A 48 1.80 13.90 14.69
CA TRP A 48 0.83 12.83 14.78
C TRP A 48 1.42 11.65 15.54
N ARG A 49 0.56 10.87 16.21
CA ARG A 49 0.95 9.62 16.85
C ARG A 49 0.95 8.50 15.82
N THR A 50 1.96 7.63 15.90
CA THR A 50 2.06 6.43 15.07
C THR A 50 1.93 5.19 15.95
N GLY A 51 1.10 4.23 15.52
CA GLY A 51 0.99 2.93 16.16
C GLY A 51 2.09 1.96 15.72
N GLU A 52 1.98 0.72 16.17
CA GLU A 52 2.82 -0.37 15.66
C GLU A 52 2.34 -0.84 14.29
N MET A 53 3.27 -1.35 13.47
CA MET A 53 2.90 -2.03 12.23
C MET A 53 2.44 -3.44 12.55
N LYS A 54 1.21 -3.79 12.14
CA LYS A 54 0.59 -5.09 12.40
C LYS A 54 0.03 -5.70 11.11
N PRO A 55 -0.27 -7.00 11.06
CA PRO A 55 -1.11 -7.54 9.99
C PRO A 55 -2.44 -6.76 9.89
N LEU A 56 -2.97 -6.60 8.68
CA LEU A 56 -4.28 -5.95 8.51
C LEU A 56 -5.40 -6.76 9.19
N GLU A 57 -5.25 -8.08 9.29
CA GLU A 57 -6.16 -8.98 10.01
C GLU A 57 -6.38 -8.55 11.47
N ASP A 58 -5.35 -8.04 12.16
CA ASP A 58 -5.47 -7.57 13.54
C ASP A 58 -6.41 -6.37 13.66
N PHE A 59 -6.50 -5.56 12.60
CA PHE A 59 -7.34 -4.36 12.54
C PHE A 59 -8.72 -4.64 11.94
N ALA A 60 -8.79 -5.52 10.93
CA ALA A 60 -10.00 -5.89 10.21
C ALA A 60 -10.14 -7.42 10.13
N PRO A 61 -10.51 -8.09 11.24
CA PRO A 61 -10.62 -9.55 11.28
C PRO A 61 -11.66 -10.07 10.30
N GLY A 62 -11.33 -11.14 9.56
CA GLY A 62 -12.23 -11.80 8.60
C GLY A 62 -12.41 -11.06 7.28
N ALA A 63 -11.76 -9.90 7.08
CA ALA A 63 -11.82 -9.19 5.81
C ALA A 63 -11.08 -9.98 4.71
N PRO A 64 -11.69 -10.21 3.53
CA PRO A 64 -11.05 -10.97 2.46
C PRO A 64 -9.68 -10.43 2.10
N GLY A 65 -8.66 -11.29 2.20
CA GLY A 65 -7.28 -10.97 1.84
C GLY A 65 -6.49 -10.17 2.88
N ALA A 66 -7.05 -9.86 4.06
CA ALA A 66 -6.37 -9.05 5.08
C ALA A 66 -5.04 -9.66 5.57
N GLN A 67 -4.91 -10.98 5.55
CA GLN A 67 -3.67 -11.69 5.88
C GLN A 67 -2.48 -11.35 4.96
N ALA A 68 -2.74 -10.84 3.74
CA ALA A 68 -1.70 -10.46 2.79
C ALA A 68 -1.15 -9.04 3.01
N PHE A 69 -1.77 -8.25 3.89
CA PHE A 69 -1.45 -6.84 4.08
C PHE A 69 -0.96 -6.52 5.49
N ARG A 70 -0.18 -5.44 5.58
CA ARG A 70 0.21 -4.82 6.84
C ARG A 70 -0.54 -3.50 6.99
N SER A 71 -0.89 -3.14 8.21
CA SER A 71 -1.49 -1.87 8.57
C SER A 71 -0.57 -1.08 9.49
N LEU A 72 -0.69 0.24 9.41
CA LEU A 72 -0.12 1.19 10.35
C LEU A 72 -1.19 2.24 10.65
N ILE A 73 -1.48 2.44 11.93
CA ILE A 73 -2.50 3.40 12.37
C ILE A 73 -1.81 4.72 12.74
N PHE A 74 -2.38 5.81 12.24
CA PHE A 74 -1.98 7.17 12.57
C PHE A 74 -3.15 7.85 13.29
N SER A 75 -2.86 8.67 14.28
CA SER A 75 -3.88 9.43 15.01
C SER A 75 -3.39 10.83 15.36
N ARG A 76 -4.34 11.74 15.52
CA ARG A 76 -4.14 13.11 15.98
C ARG A 76 -5.09 13.33 17.15
N ASP A 77 -4.58 13.91 18.23
CA ASP A 77 -5.42 14.35 19.35
C ASP A 77 -6.33 15.51 18.93
#